data_AF-A0A1Q9P1R7-F1
#
_entry.id   AF-A0A1Q9P1R7-F1
#
_cell.length_a   1.000
_cell.length_b   1.000
_cell.length_c   1.000
_cell.angle_alpha   90.00
_cell.angle_beta   90.00
_cell.angle_gamma   90.00
#
_symmetry.space_group_name_H-M   'P 1'
#
loop_
_entity.id
_entity.type
_entity.pdbx_description
1 polymer ?
#
loop_
_entity_poly.entity_id
_entity_poly.type
_entity_poly.pdbx_seq_one_letter_code
_entity_poly.pdbx_strand_id
1 'polypeptide(L)'
;MEDEKQIIEHLIKQFESSWLMLRQCIENVPDEKWDVGLKVIDKPWAEAKGENIWYYSDRVYHIIQTVEFYTNDDPKTMKWGGRIGGIEWRKESPEVTASRIKKDDMLEYLQETENKLRKKLMSFSDNDLFEDDGFSEWQDSRLAKFLYTMRHSMWHIGELSRALRDYDCKRTSWQ
;
A
#
# COMPACT_ATOMS: atom_id res chain seq x y z
N MET A 1 5.05 -7.62 34.77
CA MET A 1 5.94 -7.73 33.62
C MET A 1 5.59 -6.57 32.73
N GLU A 2 6.57 -5.77 32.37
CA GLU A 2 6.40 -4.73 31.36
C GLU A 2 6.03 -5.47 30.06
N ASP A 3 4.91 -5.12 29.42
CA ASP A 3 4.53 -5.77 28.16
C ASP A 3 5.63 -5.48 27.15
N GLU A 4 6.42 -6.50 26.79
CA GLU A 4 7.48 -6.37 25.79
C GLU A 4 6.84 -5.92 24.46
N LYS A 5 7.37 -4.84 23.87
CA LYS A 5 6.92 -4.25 22.59
C LYS A 5 8.07 -4.10 21.58
N GLN A 6 9.16 -4.84 21.78
CA GLN A 6 10.35 -4.71 20.95
C GLN A 6 10.06 -5.14 19.51
N ILE A 7 9.32 -6.23 19.30
CA ILE A 7 8.95 -6.68 17.95
C ILE A 7 8.02 -5.67 17.28
N ILE A 8 7.01 -5.19 18.02
CA ILE A 8 6.09 -4.14 17.56
C ILE A 8 6.85 -2.89 17.11
N GLU A 9 7.79 -2.40 17.92
CA GLU A 9 8.60 -1.22 17.58
C GLU A 9 9.44 -1.45 16.31
N HIS A 10 10.01 -2.64 16.13
CA HIS A 10 10.75 -2.97 14.93
C HIS A 10 9.84 -3.08 13.69
N LEU A 11 8.66 -3.67 13.82
CA LEU A 11 7.67 -3.72 12.74
C LEU A 11 7.27 -2.31 12.30
N ILE A 12 6.95 -1.43 13.27
CA ILE A 12 6.60 -0.03 12.99
C ILE A 12 7.74 0.65 12.23
N LYS A 13 8.98 0.54 12.69
CA LYS A 13 10.15 1.14 12.01
C LYS A 13 10.34 0.64 10.58
N GLN A 14 10.08 -0.65 10.32
CA GLN A 14 10.17 -1.20 8.97
C GLN A 14 9.06 -0.67 8.05
N PHE A 15 7.84 -0.56 8.55
CA PHE A 15 6.75 0.10 7.81
C PHE A 15 7.07 1.56 7.52
N GLU A 16 7.50 2.33 8.52
CA GLU A 16 7.89 3.75 8.37
C GLU A 16 8.98 3.93 7.32
N SER A 17 10.02 3.09 7.36
CA SER A 17 11.10 3.10 6.36
C SER A 17 10.56 2.84 4.94
N SER A 18 9.65 1.86 4.79
CA SER A 18 9.00 1.59 3.50
C SER A 18 8.09 2.74 3.03
N TRP A 19 7.39 3.41 3.94
CA TRP A 19 6.53 4.55 3.60
C TRP A 19 7.32 5.80 3.23
N LEU A 20 8.49 6.02 3.83
CA LEU A 20 9.42 7.05 3.37
C LEU A 20 9.83 6.80 1.90
N MET A 21 10.10 5.55 1.53
CA MET A 21 10.36 5.20 0.12
C MET A 21 9.13 5.42 -0.77
N LEU A 22 7.93 5.07 -0.29
CA LEU A 22 6.69 5.33 -1.05
C LEU A 22 6.42 6.83 -1.22
N ARG A 23 6.63 7.63 -0.17
CA ARG A 23 6.51 9.09 -0.20
C ARG A 23 7.47 9.68 -1.24
N GLN A 24 8.73 9.24 -1.23
CA GLN A 24 9.70 9.61 -2.27
C GLN A 24 9.22 9.21 -3.67
N CYS A 25 8.57 8.05 -3.84
CA CYS A 25 7.96 7.68 -5.13
C CYS A 25 6.86 8.65 -5.58
N ILE A 26 6.03 9.14 -4.66
CA ILE A 26 4.94 10.08 -4.97
C ILE A 26 5.50 11.47 -5.28
N GLU A 27 6.51 11.92 -4.53
CA GLU A 27 7.10 13.25 -4.67
C GLU A 27 8.03 13.36 -5.88
N ASN A 28 8.78 12.31 -6.21
CA ASN A 28 9.79 12.35 -7.27
C ASN A 28 9.22 12.09 -8.68
N VAL A 29 8.00 11.53 -8.80
CA VAL A 29 7.36 11.36 -10.11
C VAL A 29 6.80 12.71 -10.56
N PRO A 30 7.03 13.17 -11.80
CA PRO A 30 6.45 14.41 -12.30
C PRO A 30 4.96 14.22 -12.65
N ASP A 31 4.20 15.31 -12.78
CA ASP A 31 2.73 15.25 -12.93
C ASP A 31 2.31 14.55 -14.23
N GLU A 32 3.05 14.77 -15.32
CA GLU A 32 2.82 14.14 -16.62
C GLU A 32 3.11 12.63 -16.62
N LYS A 33 3.77 12.10 -15.59
CA LYS A 33 4.03 10.67 -15.41
C LYS A 33 3.19 10.03 -14.31
N TRP A 34 2.40 10.83 -13.58
CA TRP A 34 1.61 10.36 -12.44
C TRP A 34 0.65 9.23 -12.79
N ASP A 35 0.01 9.33 -13.95
CA ASP A 35 -0.95 8.34 -14.42
C ASP A 35 -0.53 7.73 -15.76
N VAL A 36 0.74 7.38 -15.88
CA VAL A 36 1.23 6.63 -17.03
C VAL A 36 1.10 5.13 -16.76
N GLY A 37 0.41 4.45 -17.66
CA GLY A 37 0.27 3.01 -17.67
C GLY A 37 1.57 2.29 -18.07
N LEU A 38 1.94 1.26 -17.32
CA LEU A 38 3.03 0.36 -17.70
C LEU A 38 2.48 -1.03 -17.98
N LYS A 39 2.87 -1.60 -19.14
CA LYS A 39 2.54 -2.99 -19.49
C LYS A 39 3.17 -3.94 -18.48
N VAL A 40 2.39 -4.91 -18.02
CA VAL A 40 2.80 -6.00 -17.13
C VAL A 40 2.52 -7.34 -17.81
N ILE A 41 3.38 -8.33 -17.57
CA ILE A 41 3.35 -9.58 -18.35
C ILE A 41 2.36 -10.58 -17.72
N ASP A 42 2.20 -10.60 -16.40
CA ASP A 42 1.49 -11.68 -15.69
C ASP A 42 0.58 -11.18 -14.56
N LYS A 43 -0.59 -10.61 -14.87
CA LYS A 43 -1.62 -10.31 -13.85
C LYS A 43 -3.03 -10.65 -14.36
N PRO A 44 -3.64 -11.76 -13.92
CA PRO A 44 -4.98 -12.18 -14.34
C PRO A 44 -6.09 -11.14 -14.09
N TRP A 45 -5.90 -10.25 -13.10
CA TRP A 45 -6.85 -9.18 -12.81
C TRP A 45 -6.69 -7.93 -13.69
N ALA A 46 -5.64 -7.83 -14.51
CA ALA A 46 -5.44 -6.74 -15.45
C ALA A 46 -6.23 -6.94 -16.76
N GLU A 47 -6.78 -8.13 -16.99
CA GLU A 47 -7.61 -8.46 -18.16
C GLU A 47 -8.89 -7.59 -18.26
N ALA A 48 -9.37 -7.03 -17.14
CA ALA A 48 -10.57 -6.20 -17.10
C ALA A 48 -10.48 -4.92 -17.96
N LYS A 49 -9.26 -4.49 -18.36
CA LYS A 49 -9.05 -3.30 -19.20
C LYS A 49 -8.62 -3.62 -20.64
N GLY A 50 -8.69 -4.89 -21.08
CA GLY A 50 -8.33 -5.30 -22.44
C GLY A 50 -6.83 -5.27 -22.76
N GLU A 51 -6.02 -4.66 -21.90
CA GLU A 51 -4.55 -4.72 -21.90
C GLU A 51 -4.04 -4.89 -20.47
N ASN A 52 -2.95 -5.65 -20.30
CA ASN A 52 -2.26 -5.78 -19.02
C ASN A 52 -1.50 -4.49 -18.67
N ILE A 53 -2.21 -3.41 -18.40
CA ILE A 53 -1.64 -2.11 -18.03
C ILE A 53 -1.95 -1.84 -16.56
N TRP A 54 -0.91 -1.45 -15.82
CA TRP A 54 -1.08 -0.95 -14.47
C TRP A 54 -0.46 0.44 -14.33
N TYR A 55 -1.30 1.40 -13.99
CA TYR A 55 -0.97 2.81 -13.86
C TYR A 55 -0.17 3.11 -12.60
N TYR A 56 0.69 4.13 -12.68
CA TYR A 56 1.53 4.52 -11.55
C TYR A 56 0.67 5.01 -10.35
N SER A 57 -0.32 5.85 -10.60
CA SER A 57 -1.28 6.32 -9.59
C SER A 57 -2.06 5.16 -8.94
N ASP A 58 -2.57 4.22 -9.75
CA ASP A 58 -3.25 3.01 -9.29
C ASP A 58 -2.38 2.18 -8.34
N ARG A 59 -1.08 2.04 -8.64
CA ARG A 59 -0.15 1.30 -7.78
C ARG A 59 0.06 2.01 -6.45
N VAL A 60 0.26 3.33 -6.46
CA VAL A 60 0.37 4.11 -5.22
C VAL A 60 -0.88 3.91 -4.37
N TYR A 61 -2.06 4.12 -4.96
CA TYR A 61 -3.32 3.94 -4.26
C TYR A 61 -3.49 2.51 -3.72
N HIS A 62 -3.19 1.50 -4.54
CA HIS A 62 -3.29 0.09 -4.17
C HIS A 62 -2.39 -0.28 -2.99
N ILE A 63 -1.16 0.26 -2.93
CA ILE A 63 -0.26 0.04 -1.79
C ILE A 63 -0.90 0.58 -0.51
N ILE A 64 -1.29 1.86 -0.49
CA ILE A 64 -1.84 2.52 0.69
C ILE A 64 -3.14 1.82 1.12
N GLN A 65 -4.00 1.52 0.16
CA GLN A 65 -5.27 0.85 0.39
C GLN A 65 -5.11 -0.57 0.93
N THR A 66 -4.10 -1.30 0.48
CA THR A 66 -3.82 -2.64 1.01
C THR A 66 -3.37 -2.56 2.46
N VAL A 67 -2.56 -1.57 2.83
CA VAL A 67 -2.17 -1.35 4.23
C VAL A 67 -3.40 -0.99 5.08
N GLU A 68 -4.25 -0.07 4.62
CA GLU A 68 -5.50 0.27 5.34
C GLU A 68 -6.37 -0.97 5.56
N PHE A 69 -6.52 -1.81 4.53
CA PHE A 69 -7.32 -3.04 4.58
C PHE A 69 -6.84 -3.99 5.68
N TYR A 70 -5.56 -4.38 5.66
CA TYR A 70 -4.98 -5.31 6.63
C TYR A 70 -4.78 -4.71 8.03
N THR A 71 -4.92 -3.40 8.18
CA THR A 71 -4.94 -2.74 9.50
C THR A 71 -6.28 -2.93 10.23
N ASN A 72 -7.36 -3.28 9.51
CA ASN A 72 -8.65 -3.55 10.16
C ASN A 72 -8.67 -4.94 10.81
N ASP A 73 -9.65 -5.12 11.71
CA ASP A 73 -9.94 -6.40 12.35
C ASP A 73 -10.86 -7.30 11.52
N ASP A 74 -11.72 -6.69 10.69
CA ASP A 74 -12.62 -7.42 9.79
C ASP A 74 -12.41 -6.94 8.34
N PRO A 75 -12.13 -7.85 7.38
CA PRO A 75 -11.99 -7.50 5.97
C PRO A 75 -13.23 -6.83 5.36
N LYS A 76 -14.42 -7.00 5.95
CA LYS A 76 -15.66 -6.37 5.48
C LYS A 76 -15.79 -4.90 5.90
N THR A 77 -14.95 -4.42 6.82
CA THR A 77 -15.01 -3.05 7.34
C THR A 77 -14.66 -2.01 6.27
N MET A 78 -13.74 -2.35 5.35
CA MET A 78 -13.28 -1.43 4.33
C MET A 78 -13.90 -1.74 2.97
N LYS A 79 -14.46 -0.71 2.32
CA LYS A 79 -14.86 -0.80 0.92
C LYS A 79 -13.67 -0.44 0.02
N TRP A 80 -13.20 -1.40 -0.78
CA TRP A 80 -12.22 -1.14 -1.83
C TRP A 80 -12.71 -0.04 -2.79
N GLY A 81 -11.84 0.92 -3.08
CA GLY A 81 -12.16 2.13 -3.85
C GLY A 81 -12.99 3.19 -3.10
N GLY A 82 -13.37 2.96 -1.83
CA GLY A 82 -14.21 3.86 -1.03
C GLY A 82 -13.73 5.31 -1.02
N ARG A 83 -12.43 5.52 -0.82
CA ARG A 83 -11.78 6.84 -0.74
C ARG A 83 -11.72 7.61 -2.07
N ILE A 84 -11.95 6.96 -3.19
CA ILE A 84 -11.98 7.59 -4.53
C ILE A 84 -13.40 7.55 -5.11
N GLY A 85 -14.40 7.72 -4.24
CA GLY A 85 -15.81 7.76 -4.63
C GLY A 85 -16.45 6.39 -4.83
N GLY A 86 -15.94 5.36 -4.15
CA GLY A 86 -16.55 4.03 -4.06
C GLY A 86 -16.57 3.23 -5.35
N ILE A 87 -15.71 3.57 -6.30
CA ILE A 87 -15.59 2.90 -7.61
C ILE A 87 -14.80 1.61 -7.49
N GLU A 88 -15.12 0.66 -8.35
CA GLU A 88 -14.27 -0.51 -8.54
C GLU A 88 -13.18 -0.14 -9.54
N TRP A 89 -12.13 0.57 -9.08
CA TRP A 89 -11.08 1.17 -9.94
C TRP A 89 -10.38 0.19 -10.89
N ARG A 90 -10.47 -1.11 -10.61
CA ARG A 90 -10.00 -2.20 -11.49
C ARG A 90 -10.88 -2.39 -12.75
N LYS A 91 -12.16 -2.04 -12.67
CA LYS A 91 -13.15 -2.12 -13.75
C LYS A 91 -13.43 -0.77 -14.41
N GLU A 92 -13.06 0.33 -13.77
CA GLU A 92 -13.23 1.66 -14.34
C GLU A 92 -12.21 1.97 -15.44
N SER A 93 -12.58 2.90 -16.33
CA SER A 93 -11.67 3.38 -17.36
C SER A 93 -10.46 4.11 -16.73
N PRO A 94 -9.28 4.08 -17.38
CA PRO A 94 -8.11 4.84 -16.93
C PRO A 94 -8.42 6.31 -16.64
N GLU A 95 -9.17 6.98 -17.51
CA GLU A 95 -9.49 8.40 -17.39
C GLU A 95 -10.30 8.71 -16.12
N VAL A 96 -11.26 7.83 -15.78
CA VAL A 96 -12.03 7.96 -14.56
C VAL A 96 -11.13 7.83 -13.34
N THR A 97 -10.24 6.83 -13.32
CA THR A 97 -9.36 6.61 -12.19
C THR A 97 -8.30 7.72 -12.03
N ALA A 98 -7.67 8.15 -13.13
CA ALA A 98 -6.74 9.27 -13.20
C ALA A 98 -7.33 10.58 -12.65
N SER A 99 -8.62 10.79 -12.90
CA SER A 99 -9.33 11.98 -12.43
C SER A 99 -9.53 11.99 -10.91
N ARG A 100 -9.39 10.84 -10.22
CA ARG A 100 -9.75 10.67 -8.80
C ARG A 100 -8.59 10.33 -7.89
N ILE A 101 -7.49 9.78 -8.41
CA ILE A 101 -6.28 9.52 -7.63
C ILE A 101 -5.34 10.72 -7.82
N LYS A 102 -5.35 11.69 -6.89
CA LYS A 102 -4.45 12.86 -6.93
C LYS A 102 -3.25 12.65 -6.01
N LYS A 103 -2.10 13.23 -6.38
CA LYS A 103 -0.86 13.10 -5.59
C LYS A 103 -1.02 13.56 -4.15
N ASP A 104 -1.56 14.77 -3.96
CA ASP A 104 -1.72 15.37 -2.64
C ASP A 104 -2.65 14.51 -1.76
N ASP A 105 -3.77 14.05 -2.32
CA ASP A 105 -4.69 13.13 -1.65
C ASP A 105 -3.99 11.82 -1.25
N MET A 106 -3.04 11.32 -2.06
CA MET A 106 -2.27 10.12 -1.73
C MET A 106 -1.26 10.36 -0.61
N LEU A 107 -0.67 11.53 -0.51
CA LEU A 107 0.22 11.89 0.59
C LEU A 107 -0.56 12.00 1.91
N GLU A 108 -1.75 12.60 1.89
CA GLU A 108 -2.66 12.65 3.04
C GLU A 108 -3.13 11.25 3.43
N TYR A 109 -3.58 10.45 2.45
CA TYR A 109 -4.04 9.08 2.70
C TYR A 109 -2.92 8.18 3.26
N LEU A 110 -1.69 8.32 2.76
CA LEU A 110 -0.53 7.63 3.31
C LEU A 110 -0.32 8.00 4.79
N GLN A 111 -0.38 9.29 5.13
CA GLN A 111 -0.19 9.76 6.50
C GLN A 111 -1.27 9.23 7.46
N GLU A 112 -2.54 9.24 7.04
CA GLU A 112 -3.64 8.69 7.82
C GLU A 112 -3.48 7.18 8.05
N THR A 113 -3.10 6.46 7.00
CA THR A 113 -2.90 5.00 7.05
C THR A 113 -1.72 4.65 7.95
N GLU A 114 -0.64 5.41 7.89
CA GLU A 114 0.52 5.31 8.78
C GLU A 114 0.10 5.47 10.25
N ASN A 115 -0.63 6.54 10.56
CA ASN A 115 -1.12 6.80 11.92
C ASN A 115 -2.03 5.67 12.41
N LYS A 116 -2.92 5.17 11.54
CA LYS A 116 -3.83 4.07 11.86
C LYS A 116 -3.08 2.77 12.15
N LEU A 117 -2.12 2.39 11.30
CA LEU A 117 -1.32 1.18 11.50
C LEU A 117 -0.48 1.29 12.77
N ARG A 118 0.18 2.44 13.00
CA ARG A 118 0.94 2.67 14.22
C ARG A 118 0.07 2.50 15.46
N LYS A 119 -1.10 3.14 15.49
CA LYS A 119 -2.05 2.99 16.60
C LYS A 119 -2.48 1.54 16.80
N LYS A 120 -2.73 0.81 15.71
CA LYS A 120 -3.11 -0.61 15.76
C LYS A 120 -2.00 -1.48 16.31
N LEU A 121 -0.79 -1.39 15.78
CA LEU A 121 0.37 -2.15 16.26
C LEU A 121 0.68 -1.84 17.72
N MET A 122 0.62 -0.56 18.13
CA MET A 122 0.85 -0.15 19.52
C MET A 122 -0.22 -0.63 20.51
N SER A 123 -1.40 -1.05 20.03
CA SER A 123 -2.45 -1.62 20.90
C SER A 123 -2.16 -3.06 21.32
N PHE A 124 -1.20 -3.72 20.67
CA PHE A 124 -0.79 -5.08 20.99
C PHE A 124 0.38 -5.12 21.99
N SER A 125 0.56 -6.26 22.63
CA SER A 125 1.81 -6.74 23.19
C SER A 125 2.57 -7.58 22.14
N ASP A 126 3.88 -7.82 22.33
CA ASP A 126 4.63 -8.72 21.44
C ASP A 126 4.06 -10.15 21.44
N ASN A 127 3.47 -10.61 22.54
CA ASN A 127 2.83 -11.93 22.61
C ASN A 127 1.56 -12.00 21.75
N ASP A 128 0.77 -10.92 21.72
CA ASP A 128 -0.46 -10.85 20.93
C ASP A 128 -0.17 -11.01 19.43
N LEU A 129 1.06 -10.70 18.98
CA LEU A 129 1.47 -10.85 17.59
C LEU A 129 1.45 -12.31 17.11
N PHE A 130 1.61 -13.27 18.03
CA PHE A 130 1.64 -14.70 17.71
C PHE A 130 0.27 -15.36 17.76
N GLU A 131 -0.75 -14.65 18.25
CA GLU A 131 -2.11 -15.16 18.25
C GLU A 131 -2.76 -15.07 16.87
N ASP A 132 -3.79 -15.89 16.69
CA ASP A 132 -4.68 -15.81 15.53
C ASP A 132 -5.34 -14.42 15.45
N ASP A 133 -5.36 -13.90 14.24
CA ASP A 133 -5.91 -12.59 13.92
C ASP A 133 -7.38 -12.69 13.48
N GLY A 134 -7.86 -13.86 13.08
CA GLY A 134 -9.24 -14.08 12.63
C GLY A 134 -9.64 -13.35 11.33
N PHE A 135 -8.71 -12.62 10.70
CA PHE A 135 -8.99 -11.76 9.55
C PHE A 135 -9.08 -12.53 8.22
N SER A 136 -8.31 -13.62 8.07
CA SER A 136 -8.31 -14.43 6.86
C SER A 136 -7.82 -15.86 7.12
N GLU A 137 -8.29 -16.81 6.34
CA GLU A 137 -7.90 -18.24 6.46
C GLU A 137 -6.44 -18.55 6.07
N TRP A 138 -5.72 -17.59 5.48
CA TRP A 138 -4.36 -17.80 4.95
C TRP A 138 -3.26 -17.04 5.71
N GLN A 139 -3.60 -16.35 6.81
CA GLN A 139 -2.62 -15.73 7.71
C GLN A 139 -2.84 -16.28 9.10
N ASP A 140 -1.89 -17.09 9.56
CA ASP A 140 -2.04 -17.87 10.78
C ASP A 140 -1.87 -17.04 12.07
N SER A 141 -1.41 -15.78 11.95
CA SER A 141 -1.21 -14.87 13.08
C SER A 141 -1.21 -13.41 12.68
N ARG A 142 -1.35 -12.52 13.67
CA ARG A 142 -1.21 -11.05 13.48
C ARG A 142 0.15 -10.68 12.89
N LEU A 143 1.22 -11.32 13.36
CA LEU A 143 2.57 -11.14 12.84
C LEU A 143 2.63 -11.51 11.35
N ALA A 144 2.11 -12.68 10.98
CA ALA A 144 2.08 -13.14 9.59
C ALA A 144 1.33 -12.14 8.69
N LYS A 145 0.16 -11.66 9.14
CA LYS A 145 -0.60 -10.61 8.45
C LYS A 145 0.26 -9.37 8.19
N PHE A 146 0.86 -8.79 9.22
CA PHE A 146 1.61 -7.54 9.06
C PHE A 146 2.92 -7.72 8.26
N LEU A 147 3.60 -8.86 8.40
CA LEU A 147 4.76 -9.18 7.55
C LEU A 147 4.37 -9.33 6.09
N TYR A 148 3.23 -9.97 5.81
CA TYR A 148 2.68 -10.07 4.46
C TYR A 148 2.38 -8.69 3.88
N THR A 149 1.68 -7.84 4.64
CA THR A 149 1.35 -6.46 4.21
C THR A 149 2.61 -5.63 3.94
N MET A 150 3.64 -5.75 4.78
CA MET A 150 4.92 -5.06 4.60
C MET A 150 5.62 -5.52 3.31
N ARG A 151 5.73 -6.84 3.11
CA ARG A 151 6.32 -7.44 1.90
C ARG A 151 5.58 -7.02 0.63
N HIS A 152 4.26 -7.02 0.66
CA HIS A 152 3.43 -6.57 -0.44
C HIS A 152 3.72 -5.09 -0.79
N SER A 153 3.81 -4.24 0.23
CA SER A 153 4.13 -2.82 0.04
C SER A 153 5.52 -2.65 -0.59
N MET A 154 6.54 -3.31 -0.04
CA MET A 154 7.91 -3.25 -0.57
C MET A 154 8.03 -3.77 -2.01
N TRP A 155 7.30 -4.84 -2.35
CA TRP A 155 7.25 -5.36 -3.71
C TRP A 155 6.80 -4.28 -4.71
N HIS A 156 5.69 -3.62 -4.43
CA HIS A 156 5.14 -2.59 -5.33
C HIS A 156 5.94 -1.28 -5.29
N ILE A 157 6.54 -0.91 -4.15
CA ILE A 157 7.48 0.20 -4.08
C ILE A 157 8.69 -0.04 -5.00
N GLY A 158 9.16 -1.29 -5.11
CA GLY A 158 10.19 -1.69 -6.08
C GLY A 158 9.75 -1.46 -7.52
N GLU A 159 8.50 -1.81 -7.86
CA GLU A 159 7.92 -1.57 -9.18
C GLU A 159 7.82 -0.06 -9.50
N LEU A 160 7.43 0.78 -8.52
CA LEU A 160 7.40 2.24 -8.66
C LEU A 160 8.81 2.83 -8.80
N SER A 161 9.75 2.35 -7.99
CA SER A 161 11.16 2.79 -8.05
C SER A 161 11.81 2.47 -9.39
N ARG A 162 11.44 1.32 -10.01
CA ARG A 162 11.83 1.00 -11.38
C ARG A 162 11.22 2.00 -12.37
N ALA A 163 9.93 2.30 -12.25
CA ALA A 163 9.26 3.24 -13.14
C ALA A 163 9.89 4.64 -13.10
N LEU A 164 10.27 5.14 -11.91
CA LEU A 164 11.02 6.40 -11.79
C LEU A 164 12.34 6.37 -12.59
N ARG A 165 13.06 5.24 -12.56
CA ARG A 165 14.28 5.07 -13.35
C ARG A 165 13.99 5.08 -14.85
N ASP A 166 12.93 4.40 -15.28
CA ASP A 166 12.52 4.35 -16.68
C ASP A 166 12.06 5.73 -17.20
N TYR A 167 11.58 6.60 -16.30
CA TYR A 167 11.21 7.98 -16.60
C TYR A 167 12.36 8.98 -16.43
N ASP A 168 13.58 8.52 -16.16
CA ASP A 168 14.75 9.36 -15.86
C ASP A 168 14.51 10.38 -14.73
N CYS A 169 13.71 9.99 -13.73
CA CYS A 169 13.35 10.81 -12.58
C CYS A 169 14.31 10.60 -11.40
N LYS A 170 14.22 11.47 -10.40
CA LYS A 170 14.93 11.31 -9.13
C LYS A 170 14.56 9.97 -8.50
N ARG A 171 15.58 9.18 -8.14
CA ARG A 171 15.41 7.84 -7.59
C ARG A 171 15.00 7.90 -6.12
N THR A 172 14.35 6.85 -5.66
CA THR A 172 14.21 6.57 -4.23
C THR A 172 15.57 6.30 -3.61
N SER A 173 15.76 6.76 -2.38
CA SER A 173 16.90 6.47 -1.54
C SER A 173 16.55 5.34 -0.58
N TRP A 174 17.50 4.42 -0.36
CA TRP A 174 17.34 3.37 0.63
C TRP A 174 17.12 3.98 2.01
N GLN A 175 16.19 3.41 2.77
CA GLN A 175 15.83 3.82 4.13
C GLN A 175 16.19 2.72 5.13
#